data_AF-A0A9D9AB57-F1
#
_entry.id   AF-A0A9D9AB57-F1
#
_cell.length_a   1.000
_cell.length_b   1.000
_cell.length_c   1.000
_cell.angle_alpha   90.00
_cell.angle_beta   90.00
_cell.angle_gamma   90.00
#
_symmetry.space_group_name_H-M   'P 1'
#
loop_
_entity.id
_entity.type
_entity.pdbx_description
1 polymer ?
#
loop_
_entity_poly.entity_id
_entity_poly.type
_entity_poly.pdbx_seq_one_letter_code
_entity_poly.pdbx_strand_id
1 'polypeptide(L)'
;MPRSVPSDDRFYTDLPPFEEFDRVADPEAFVPVPDDWYVVLADIRGSTQAIAEGRYKDVNMMGAACITAACNAASDAAPELDIAYIFGGDGASLFIPASLLAPIRSALLGAAVLARREFGFELRIGAVAVRDLRDDGFDVTLGKLRLSPGNELATAGGGGVLEAERRIKAEPETGGRYRIATLESAEEPDMTGLSCRWEPLKARLGVMLCLIVLALPEETAARRVVYDGVLQGVERILGGDLTAASPVTADTMRFRWIPNGLRMEARLTRGVRSTWRRYLWLVVESLIQFLLEKFDRAAGGYDAPSYRRELRANSDYRRFDDVLRLTLDCTEAQADAIEGLLRELHGLGKVVYGTHRADHALMTCLVFNLDQGEHVHFVDGGNGGFAAASLPFKEQLRSAR
;
A
#
# COMPACT_ATOMS: atom_id res chain seq x y z
N MET A 1 23.26 -16.21 -11.51
CA MET A 1 23.42 -15.23 -10.42
C MET A 1 23.12 -13.86 -10.98
N PRO A 2 22.27 -13.07 -10.30
CA PRO A 2 22.04 -11.68 -10.69
C PRO A 2 23.37 -10.92 -10.70
N ARG A 3 23.53 -9.97 -11.62
CA ARG A 3 24.75 -9.12 -11.67
C ARG A 3 24.72 -8.17 -10.47
N SER A 4 25.88 -7.97 -9.83
CA SER A 4 26.04 -6.95 -8.78
C SER A 4 25.68 -5.57 -9.33
N VAL A 5 24.87 -4.82 -8.60
CA VAL A 5 24.44 -3.47 -8.98
C VAL A 5 25.15 -2.45 -8.09
N PRO A 6 25.85 -1.44 -8.66
CA PRO A 6 26.61 -0.47 -7.88
C PRO A 6 25.70 0.39 -7.01
N SER A 7 26.26 0.90 -5.90
CA SER A 7 25.59 1.82 -4.98
C SER A 7 25.15 3.10 -5.70
N ASP A 8 23.90 3.49 -5.46
CA ASP A 8 23.30 4.73 -5.95
C ASP A 8 22.11 5.10 -5.06
N ASP A 9 22.26 6.13 -4.22
CA ASP A 9 21.19 6.61 -3.35
C ASP A 9 20.06 7.28 -4.13
N ARG A 10 20.33 7.80 -5.33
CA ARG A 10 19.35 8.46 -6.20
C ARG A 10 18.63 7.49 -7.13
N PHE A 11 18.97 6.20 -7.09
CA PHE A 11 18.43 5.17 -7.98
C PHE A 11 16.91 5.28 -8.16
N TYR A 12 16.13 5.31 -7.08
CA TYR A 12 14.68 5.39 -7.19
C TYR A 12 14.23 6.79 -7.63
N THR A 13 14.86 7.87 -7.16
CA THR A 13 14.54 9.24 -7.58
C THR A 13 14.65 9.41 -9.09
N ASP A 14 15.74 8.92 -9.67
CA ASP A 14 16.06 9.08 -11.09
C ASP A 14 15.42 7.97 -11.97
N LEU A 15 14.72 7.00 -11.38
CA LEU A 15 14.02 5.93 -12.10
C LEU A 15 12.88 6.50 -12.96
N PRO A 16 12.88 6.30 -14.29
CA PRO A 16 11.85 6.83 -15.16
C PRO A 16 10.50 6.18 -14.87
N PRO A 17 9.44 6.98 -14.65
CA PRO A 17 8.12 6.43 -14.40
C PRO A 17 7.40 6.01 -15.67
N PHE A 18 6.43 5.12 -15.51
CA PHE A 18 5.44 4.74 -16.52
C PHE A 18 4.02 5.02 -16.00
N GLU A 19 3.07 5.26 -16.90
CA GLU A 19 1.69 5.67 -16.55
C GLU A 19 0.69 4.51 -16.64
N GLU A 20 0.89 3.61 -17.61
CA GLU A 20 -0.02 2.49 -17.85
C GLU A 20 0.26 1.33 -16.89
N PHE A 21 -0.75 0.88 -16.16
CA PHE A 21 -0.58 -0.18 -15.15
C PHE A 21 -0.24 -1.55 -15.77
N ASP A 22 -0.64 -1.81 -17.02
CA ASP A 22 -0.32 -3.06 -17.74
C ASP A 22 1.20 -3.29 -17.90
N ARG A 23 1.99 -2.21 -17.90
CA ARG A 23 3.46 -2.23 -17.91
C ARG A 23 4.07 -2.94 -16.71
N VAL A 24 3.32 -3.24 -15.64
CA VAL A 24 3.81 -4.12 -14.56
C VAL A 24 4.11 -5.55 -15.05
N ALA A 25 3.58 -5.95 -16.22
CA ALA A 25 3.97 -7.19 -16.89
C ALA A 25 5.23 -7.03 -17.76
N ASP A 26 5.63 -5.82 -18.15
CA ASP A 26 6.70 -5.58 -19.12
C ASP A 26 8.11 -5.63 -18.51
N PRO A 27 8.99 -6.52 -19.03
CA PRO A 27 10.44 -6.40 -19.08
C PRO A 27 11.09 -5.21 -18.42
N GLU A 28 10.98 -4.17 -19.23
CA GLU A 28 11.80 -2.98 -19.30
C GLU A 28 11.31 -1.92 -18.30
N ALA A 29 10.12 -2.11 -17.74
CA ALA A 29 9.56 -1.26 -16.69
C ALA A 29 10.23 -1.47 -15.32
N PHE A 30 11.04 -2.54 -15.16
CA PHE A 30 11.67 -2.89 -13.89
C PHE A 30 13.19 -2.85 -14.00
N VAL A 31 13.82 -2.13 -13.07
CA VAL A 31 15.27 -2.00 -12.98
C VAL A 31 15.78 -2.64 -11.69
N PRO A 32 16.85 -3.45 -11.73
CA PRO A 32 17.47 -4.00 -10.52
C PRO A 32 17.92 -2.93 -9.53
N VAL A 33 17.55 -3.09 -8.26
CA VAL A 33 17.90 -2.18 -7.15
C VAL A 33 19.40 -2.30 -6.82
N PRO A 34 20.11 -1.26 -6.35
CA PRO A 34 21.50 -1.40 -5.88
C PRO A 34 21.71 -2.45 -4.78
N ASP A 35 22.89 -3.08 -4.73
CA ASP A 35 23.18 -4.18 -3.79
C ASP A 35 23.17 -3.76 -2.30
N ASP A 36 23.47 -2.49 -2.03
CA ASP A 36 23.60 -1.90 -0.70
C ASP A 36 22.29 -1.35 -0.14
N TRP A 37 21.21 -1.39 -0.93
CA TRP A 37 19.88 -1.02 -0.48
C TRP A 37 19.27 -2.09 0.43
N TYR A 38 18.19 -1.71 1.12
CA TYR A 38 17.45 -2.56 2.04
C TYR A 38 15.98 -2.65 1.63
N VAL A 39 15.43 -3.86 1.75
CA VAL A 39 13.99 -4.09 1.84
C VAL A 39 13.60 -4.03 3.31
N VAL A 40 12.82 -3.02 3.69
CA VAL A 40 12.33 -2.81 5.05
C VAL A 40 10.84 -3.12 5.09
N LEU A 41 10.41 -3.94 6.04
CA LEU A 41 9.02 -4.30 6.26
C LEU A 41 8.57 -3.75 7.61
N ALA A 42 7.38 -3.16 7.67
CA ALA A 42 6.66 -2.86 8.89
C ALA A 42 5.21 -3.35 8.78
N ASP A 43 4.81 -4.36 9.56
CA ASP A 43 3.44 -4.90 9.54
C ASP A 43 2.86 -5.13 10.95
N ILE A 44 1.54 -5.16 11.06
CA ILE A 44 0.85 -5.47 12.32
C ILE A 44 0.80 -6.97 12.55
N ARG A 45 1.35 -7.43 13.67
CA ARG A 45 1.16 -8.82 14.11
C ARG A 45 -0.30 -9.06 14.48
N GLY A 46 -0.88 -10.14 13.96
CA GLY A 46 -2.27 -10.50 14.24
C GLY A 46 -3.30 -9.58 13.59
N SER A 47 -2.92 -8.84 12.54
CA SER A 47 -3.82 -7.97 11.77
C SER A 47 -5.11 -8.67 11.33
N THR A 48 -5.02 -9.92 10.88
CA THR A 48 -6.19 -10.72 10.47
C THR A 48 -7.21 -10.87 11.60
N GLN A 49 -6.77 -11.07 12.84
CA GLN A 49 -7.67 -11.17 13.99
C GLN A 49 -8.27 -9.81 14.33
N ALA A 50 -7.47 -8.74 14.34
CA ALA A 50 -7.96 -7.39 14.60
C ALA A 50 -9.02 -6.96 13.55
N ILE A 51 -8.84 -7.36 12.30
CA ILE A 51 -9.82 -7.13 11.22
C ILE A 51 -11.12 -7.89 11.50
N ALA A 52 -11.03 -9.16 11.89
CA ALA A 52 -12.21 -9.96 12.27
C ALA A 52 -12.97 -9.37 13.48
N GLU A 53 -12.27 -8.67 14.37
CA GLU A 53 -12.84 -7.93 15.52
C GLU A 53 -13.41 -6.54 15.14
N GLY A 54 -13.47 -6.21 13.84
CA GLY A 54 -14.03 -4.94 13.35
C GLY A 54 -13.08 -3.75 13.43
N ARG A 55 -11.79 -3.98 13.73
CA ARG A 55 -10.75 -2.92 13.87
C ARG A 55 -10.03 -2.61 12.57
N TYR A 56 -10.63 -2.91 11.44
CA TYR A 56 -9.98 -2.82 10.13
C TYR A 56 -9.51 -1.41 9.77
N LYS A 57 -10.27 -0.36 10.15
CA LYS A 57 -9.83 1.03 9.96
C LYS A 57 -8.60 1.37 10.80
N ASP A 58 -8.50 0.84 12.03
CA ASP A 58 -7.31 1.03 12.87
C ASP A 58 -6.08 0.39 12.19
N VAL A 59 -6.26 -0.81 11.62
CA VAL A 59 -5.21 -1.56 10.90
C VAL A 59 -4.72 -0.79 9.69
N ASN A 60 -5.62 -0.36 8.79
CA ASN A 60 -5.24 0.37 7.58
C ASN A 60 -4.58 1.72 7.89
N MET A 61 -5.12 2.44 8.89
CA MET A 61 -4.54 3.70 9.32
C MET A 61 -3.12 3.49 9.88
N MET A 62 -2.88 2.42 10.63
CA MET A 62 -1.54 2.13 11.18
C MET A 62 -0.56 1.71 10.07
N GLY A 63 -1.00 0.97 9.06
CA GLY A 63 -0.16 0.68 7.90
C GLY A 63 0.27 1.95 7.17
N ALA A 64 -0.66 2.88 6.93
CA ALA A 64 -0.36 4.16 6.30
C ALA A 64 0.53 5.04 7.18
N ALA A 65 0.32 5.02 8.49
CA ALA A 65 1.16 5.73 9.45
C ALA A 65 2.63 5.26 9.44
N CYS A 66 2.89 3.98 9.12
CA CYS A 66 4.26 3.49 8.93
C CYS A 66 4.93 4.14 7.71
N ILE A 67 4.18 4.28 6.61
CA ILE A 67 4.64 4.99 5.40
C ILE A 67 4.87 6.47 5.72
N THR A 68 3.90 7.14 6.37
CA THR A 68 4.03 8.55 6.75
C THR A 68 5.29 8.80 7.58
N ALA A 69 5.51 7.99 8.62
CA ALA A 69 6.67 8.13 9.49
C ALA A 69 7.99 7.93 8.71
N ALA A 70 8.05 6.95 7.81
CA ALA A 70 9.22 6.70 6.98
C ALA A 70 9.49 7.83 5.97
N CYS A 71 8.44 8.30 5.28
CA CYS A 71 8.55 9.40 4.33
C CYS A 71 9.03 10.68 5.01
N ASN A 72 8.40 11.09 6.11
CA ASN A 72 8.79 12.30 6.84
C ASN A 72 10.24 12.21 7.35
N ALA A 73 10.66 11.04 7.84
CA ALA A 73 12.02 10.83 8.32
C ALA A 73 13.07 10.92 7.20
N ALA A 74 12.77 10.45 5.99
CA ALA A 74 13.69 10.62 4.88
C ALA A 74 13.65 12.02 4.30
N SER A 75 12.48 12.67 4.23
CA SER A 75 12.40 14.07 3.79
C SER A 75 13.17 15.00 4.71
N ASP A 76 13.24 14.72 6.01
CA ASP A 76 14.11 15.45 6.96
C ASP A 76 15.60 15.13 6.76
N ALA A 77 15.93 13.85 6.56
CA ALA A 77 17.32 13.40 6.43
C ALA A 77 17.98 13.70 5.07
N ALA A 78 17.23 13.61 3.97
CA ALA A 78 17.65 13.79 2.59
C ALA A 78 16.46 14.26 1.72
N PRO A 79 16.13 15.57 1.75
CA PRO A 79 14.96 16.14 1.05
C PRO A 79 14.92 15.91 -0.47
N GLU A 80 16.07 15.62 -1.09
CA GLU A 80 16.23 15.40 -2.52
C GLU A 80 16.00 13.95 -2.97
N LEU A 81 15.74 13.03 -2.04
CA LEU A 81 15.55 11.61 -2.30
C LEU A 81 14.09 11.19 -2.16
N ASP A 82 13.56 10.59 -3.22
CA ASP A 82 12.30 9.85 -3.18
C ASP A 82 12.50 8.49 -2.50
N ILE A 83 11.53 8.06 -1.68
CA ILE A 83 11.48 6.68 -1.16
C ILE A 83 10.49 5.84 -1.96
N ALA A 84 10.92 4.64 -2.32
CA ALA A 84 10.04 3.60 -2.82
C ALA A 84 9.28 2.91 -1.67
N TYR A 85 7.95 2.91 -1.74
CA TYR A 85 7.10 2.22 -0.77
C TYR A 85 5.91 1.54 -1.44
N ILE A 86 5.42 0.48 -0.80
CA ILE A 86 4.22 -0.28 -1.19
C ILE A 86 3.35 -0.49 0.05
N PHE A 87 2.08 -0.11 -0.06
CA PHE A 87 1.12 -0.27 1.02
C PHE A 87 0.46 -1.66 1.00
N GLY A 88 0.56 -2.38 2.11
CA GLY A 88 0.04 -3.75 2.27
C GLY A 88 -1.36 -3.83 2.87
N GLY A 89 -1.97 -2.71 3.28
CA GLY A 89 -3.19 -2.70 4.10
C GLY A 89 -2.83 -2.63 5.59
N ASP A 90 -2.22 -3.68 6.13
CA ASP A 90 -1.83 -3.77 7.54
C ASP A 90 -0.38 -3.34 7.85
N GLY A 91 0.28 -2.77 6.85
CA GLY A 91 1.71 -2.47 6.89
C GLY A 91 2.23 -1.86 5.60
N ALA A 92 3.55 -1.83 5.49
CA ALA A 92 4.26 -1.30 4.34
C ALA A 92 5.58 -2.04 4.09
N SER A 93 5.92 -2.13 2.81
CA SER A 93 7.26 -2.48 2.33
C SER A 93 7.93 -1.22 1.80
N LEU A 94 9.18 -0.99 2.20
CA LEU A 94 10.00 0.16 1.85
C LEU A 94 11.29 -0.33 1.20
N PHE A 95 11.77 0.38 0.19
CA PHE A 95 13.03 0.10 -0.48
C PHE A 95 13.91 1.34 -0.39
N ILE A 96 15.00 1.24 0.36
CA ILE A 96 15.74 2.41 0.81
C ILE A 96 17.25 2.20 0.64
N PRO A 97 18.00 3.27 0.31
CA PRO A 97 19.45 3.24 0.37
C PRO A 97 19.95 3.08 1.81
N ALA A 98 21.20 2.63 1.95
CA ALA A 98 21.83 2.42 3.26
C ALA A 98 21.88 3.70 4.11
N SER A 99 22.00 4.87 3.47
CA SER A 99 22.01 6.19 4.12
C SER A 99 20.71 6.51 4.87
N LEU A 100 19.56 6.03 4.37
CA LEU A 100 18.25 6.26 4.97
C LEU A 100 17.82 5.19 5.98
N LEU A 101 18.58 4.10 6.13
CA LEU A 101 18.21 3.00 7.04
C LEU A 101 18.09 3.47 8.50
N ALA A 102 19.05 4.26 8.98
CA ALA A 102 19.05 4.73 10.37
C ALA A 102 17.86 5.66 10.72
N PRO A 103 17.60 6.76 9.97
CA PRO A 103 16.47 7.65 10.27
C PRO A 103 15.11 6.93 10.14
N ILE A 104 14.91 6.14 9.07
CA ILE A 104 13.65 5.41 8.85
C ILE A 104 13.43 4.35 9.95
N ARG A 105 14.48 3.64 10.35
CA ARG A 105 14.40 2.70 11.49
C ARG A 105 13.94 3.40 12.76
N SER A 106 14.47 4.58 13.06
CA SER A 106 14.06 5.36 14.24
C SER A 106 12.58 5.72 14.18
N ALA A 107 12.12 6.23 13.05
CA ALA A 107 10.73 6.64 12.84
C ALA A 107 9.75 5.44 12.92
N LEU A 108 10.09 4.30 12.32
CA LEU A 108 9.28 3.08 12.42
C LEU A 108 9.22 2.54 13.86
N LEU A 109 10.31 2.62 14.63
CA LEU A 109 10.30 2.27 16.05
C LEU A 109 9.39 3.22 16.86
N GLY A 110 9.41 4.51 16.56
CA GLY A 110 8.43 5.48 17.07
C GLY A 110 7.00 5.09 16.74
N ALA A 111 6.73 4.69 15.49
CA ALA A 111 5.42 4.22 15.05
C ALA A 111 5.00 2.93 15.78
N ALA A 112 5.93 2.03 16.11
CA ALA A 112 5.65 0.82 16.88
C ALA A 112 5.24 1.12 18.33
N VAL A 113 5.92 2.07 18.98
CA VAL A 113 5.53 2.54 20.32
C VAL A 113 4.16 3.21 20.29
N LEU A 114 3.91 4.03 19.28
CA LEU A 114 2.62 4.69 19.06
C LEU A 114 1.47 3.69 18.82
N ALA A 115 1.69 2.69 17.96
CA ALA A 115 0.73 1.63 17.66
C ALA A 115 0.33 0.84 18.92
N ARG A 116 1.32 0.50 19.76
CA ARG A 116 1.09 -0.19 21.02
C ARG A 116 0.30 0.69 22.00
N ARG A 117 0.69 1.96 22.13
CA ARG A 117 0.08 2.91 23.08
C ARG A 117 -1.38 3.24 22.73
N GLU A 118 -1.67 3.53 21.48
CA GLU A 118 -2.99 4.07 21.06
C GLU A 118 -3.97 2.98 20.61
N PHE A 119 -3.47 1.82 20.16
CA PHE A 119 -4.28 0.76 19.56
C PHE A 119 -4.01 -0.64 20.13
N GLY A 120 -2.99 -0.81 20.99
CA GLY A 120 -2.60 -2.13 21.49
C GLY A 120 -2.04 -3.06 20.40
N PHE A 121 -1.60 -2.52 19.26
CA PHE A 121 -1.01 -3.31 18.19
C PHE A 121 0.48 -3.54 18.41
N GLU A 122 0.95 -4.73 18.06
CA GLU A 122 2.38 -5.01 17.95
C GLU A 122 2.82 -4.86 16.49
N LEU A 123 3.65 -3.86 16.20
CA LEU A 123 4.31 -3.78 14.90
C LEU A 123 5.54 -4.69 14.87
N ARG A 124 5.65 -5.49 13.83
CA ARG A 124 6.85 -6.21 13.46
C ARG A 124 7.58 -5.36 12.42
N ILE A 125 8.85 -5.08 12.71
CA ILE A 125 9.73 -4.31 11.82
C ILE A 125 10.94 -5.18 11.51
N GLY A 126 11.35 -5.20 10.24
CA GLY A 126 12.57 -5.88 9.83
C GLY A 126 13.20 -5.24 8.60
N ALA A 127 14.48 -5.52 8.39
CA ALA A 127 15.24 -5.03 7.25
C ALA A 127 16.14 -6.14 6.72
N VAL A 128 16.14 -6.34 5.40
CA VAL A 128 16.99 -7.31 4.70
C VAL A 128 17.76 -6.56 3.62
N ALA A 129 19.09 -6.72 3.58
CA ALA A 129 19.90 -6.14 2.51
C ALA A 129 19.59 -6.81 1.17
N VAL A 130 19.55 -6.05 0.08
CA VAL A 130 19.32 -6.59 -1.27
C VAL A 130 20.40 -7.60 -1.66
N ARG A 131 21.66 -7.35 -1.28
CA ARG A 131 22.76 -8.32 -1.42
C ARG A 131 22.45 -9.68 -0.83
N ASP A 132 21.94 -9.73 0.40
CA ASP A 132 21.61 -11.00 1.06
C ASP A 132 20.52 -11.80 0.33
N LEU A 133 19.61 -11.11 -0.37
CA LEU A 133 18.59 -11.77 -1.19
C LEU A 133 19.22 -12.33 -2.48
N ARG A 134 20.11 -11.54 -3.10
CA ARG A 134 20.80 -11.90 -4.35
C ARG A 134 21.77 -13.06 -4.18
N ASP A 135 22.47 -13.12 -3.05
CA ASP A 135 23.37 -14.22 -2.70
C ASP A 135 22.62 -15.56 -2.65
N ASP A 136 21.34 -15.54 -2.29
CA ASP A 136 20.44 -16.70 -2.27
C ASP A 136 19.61 -16.86 -3.56
N GLY A 137 19.92 -16.09 -4.62
CA GLY A 137 19.31 -16.21 -5.94
C GLY A 137 18.02 -15.42 -6.16
N PHE A 138 17.60 -14.57 -5.22
CA PHE A 138 16.43 -13.71 -5.34
C PHE A 138 16.84 -12.28 -5.71
N ASP A 139 16.20 -11.70 -6.72
CA ASP A 139 16.48 -10.31 -7.11
C ASP A 139 15.40 -9.37 -6.58
N VAL A 140 15.74 -8.09 -6.47
CA VAL A 140 14.77 -7.01 -6.21
C VAL A 140 14.88 -6.03 -7.37
N THR A 141 13.80 -5.90 -8.12
CA THR A 141 13.67 -4.94 -9.21
C THR A 141 12.51 -4.00 -8.90
N LEU A 142 12.68 -2.71 -9.16
CA LEU A 142 11.63 -1.71 -8.96
C LEU A 142 11.18 -1.11 -10.29
N GLY A 143 9.89 -0.84 -10.38
CA GLY A 143 9.28 0.08 -11.33
C GLY A 143 8.69 1.29 -10.60
N LYS A 144 8.48 2.39 -11.33
CA LYS A 144 7.86 3.60 -10.80
C LYS A 144 6.57 3.89 -11.59
N LEU A 145 5.42 3.59 -10.98
CA LEU A 145 4.12 3.89 -11.57
C LEU A 145 3.73 5.33 -11.24
N ARG A 146 3.48 6.15 -12.25
CA ARG A 146 2.94 7.50 -12.08
C ARG A 146 1.42 7.47 -12.12
N LEU A 147 0.80 7.87 -11.02
CA LEU A 147 -0.66 8.05 -10.94
C LEU A 147 -1.08 9.41 -11.52
N SER A 148 -0.32 10.44 -11.19
CA SER A 148 -0.41 11.78 -11.74
C SER A 148 0.94 12.50 -11.54
N PRO A 149 1.18 13.67 -12.16
CA PRO A 149 2.41 14.42 -11.94
C PRO A 149 2.66 14.67 -10.43
N GLY A 150 3.84 14.26 -9.92
CA GLY A 150 4.22 14.38 -8.51
C GLY A 150 3.68 13.28 -7.59
N ASN A 151 2.94 12.30 -8.13
CA ASN A 151 2.42 11.17 -7.38
C ASN A 151 2.87 9.86 -8.03
N GLU A 152 4.05 9.40 -7.63
CA GLU A 152 4.63 8.15 -8.09
C GLU A 152 4.65 7.08 -6.98
N LEU A 153 4.33 5.84 -7.36
CA LEU A 153 4.32 4.68 -6.48
C LEU A 153 5.28 3.61 -6.98
N ALA A 154 5.92 2.94 -6.03
CA ALA A 154 6.79 1.83 -6.36
C ALA A 154 5.96 0.61 -6.77
N THR A 155 6.42 -0.07 -7.80
CA THR A 155 6.06 -1.47 -8.07
C THR A 155 7.33 -2.31 -7.90
N ALA A 156 7.19 -3.56 -7.48
CA ALA A 156 8.33 -4.42 -7.23
C ALA A 156 8.19 -5.77 -7.91
N GLY A 157 9.34 -6.38 -8.21
CA GLY A 157 9.44 -7.70 -8.81
C GLY A 157 10.78 -8.37 -8.51
N GLY A 158 10.95 -9.61 -8.98
CA GLY A 158 12.21 -10.37 -8.88
C GLY A 158 12.19 -11.45 -7.80
N GLY A 159 11.10 -11.58 -7.03
CA GLY A 159 10.91 -12.56 -5.97
C GLY A 159 11.57 -12.20 -4.64
N GLY A 160 12.47 -11.21 -4.62
CA GLY A 160 13.17 -10.79 -3.41
C GLY A 160 12.28 -10.15 -2.36
N VAL A 161 11.17 -9.52 -2.74
CA VAL A 161 10.21 -8.93 -1.78
C VAL A 161 9.52 -10.03 -0.97
N LEU A 162 9.01 -11.06 -1.66
CA LEU A 162 8.37 -12.21 -1.03
C LEU A 162 9.34 -12.96 -0.11
N GLU A 163 10.59 -13.09 -0.54
CA GLU A 163 11.63 -13.74 0.27
C GLU A 163 12.03 -12.89 1.49
N ALA A 164 12.15 -11.56 1.34
CA ALA A 164 12.39 -10.65 2.46
C ALA A 164 11.27 -10.72 3.49
N GLU A 165 10.01 -10.72 3.04
CA GLU A 165 8.85 -10.90 3.90
C GLU A 165 8.94 -12.23 4.66
N ARG A 166 9.20 -13.34 3.96
CA ARG A 166 9.36 -14.67 4.58
C ARG A 166 10.45 -14.68 5.66
N ARG A 167 11.61 -14.08 5.38
CA ARG A 167 12.74 -13.98 6.33
C ARG A 167 12.41 -13.16 7.56
N ILE A 168 11.74 -12.02 7.40
CA ILE A 168 11.35 -11.15 8.52
C ILE A 168 10.25 -11.81 9.36
N LYS A 169 9.32 -12.54 8.73
CA LYS A 169 8.22 -13.23 9.41
C LYS A 169 8.62 -14.56 10.06
N ALA A 170 9.77 -15.15 9.70
CA ALA A 170 10.30 -16.37 10.31
C ALA A 170 10.48 -16.24 11.84
N GLU A 171 10.31 -17.35 12.56
CA GLU A 171 10.33 -17.36 14.03
C GLU A 171 11.70 -16.96 14.62
N PRO A 172 11.72 -16.29 15.79
CA PRO A 172 12.95 -15.79 16.43
C PRO A 172 14.02 -16.88 16.64
N GLU A 173 13.58 -18.10 16.97
CA GLU A 173 14.43 -19.25 17.30
C GLU A 173 15.19 -19.82 16.09
N THR A 174 14.79 -19.45 14.86
CA THR A 174 15.36 -19.99 13.61
C THR A 174 15.95 -18.93 12.67
N GLY A 175 15.68 -17.64 12.87
CA GLY A 175 16.06 -16.66 11.85
C GLY A 175 15.70 -15.21 12.10
N GLY A 176 15.50 -14.80 13.36
CA GLY A 176 15.21 -13.39 13.70
C GLY A 176 16.33 -12.38 13.38
N ARG A 177 17.37 -12.74 12.61
CA ARG A 177 18.52 -11.88 12.29
C ARG A 177 18.13 -10.56 11.61
N TYR A 178 17.00 -10.56 10.90
CA TYR A 178 16.49 -9.41 10.16
C TYR A 178 15.44 -8.60 10.91
N ARG A 179 14.97 -9.08 12.07
CA ARG A 179 14.00 -8.35 12.89
C ARG A 179 14.72 -7.25 13.65
N ILE A 180 14.13 -6.06 13.63
CA ILE A 180 14.59 -4.94 14.42
C ILE A 180 13.88 -5.03 15.78
N ALA A 181 14.67 -5.10 16.85
CA ALA A 181 14.13 -5.14 18.21
C ALA A 181 13.33 -3.86 18.50
N THR A 182 12.07 -4.05 18.90
CA THR A 182 11.22 -2.93 19.33
C THR A 182 11.72 -2.38 20.66
N LEU A 183 11.72 -1.06 20.78
CA LEU A 183 12.08 -0.37 22.02
C LEU A 183 10.86 -0.22 22.93
N GLU A 184 11.09 -0.11 24.25
CA GLU A 184 10.03 0.23 25.21
C GLU A 184 9.56 1.68 25.05
N SER A 185 10.50 2.56 24.68
CA SER A 185 10.25 3.96 24.38
C SER A 185 11.06 4.38 23.15
N ALA A 186 10.48 5.27 22.37
CA ALA A 186 11.08 5.90 21.21
C ALA A 186 10.51 7.31 21.10
N GLU A 187 11.21 8.17 20.36
CA GLU A 187 10.67 9.47 20.00
C GLU A 187 9.38 9.31 19.18
N GLU A 188 8.43 10.22 19.39
CA GLU A 188 7.17 10.17 18.67
C GLU A 188 7.41 10.55 17.20
N PRO A 189 7.02 9.68 16.24
CA PRO A 189 7.31 9.92 14.84
C PRO A 189 6.49 11.11 14.32
N ASP A 190 7.03 11.78 13.31
CA ASP A 190 6.26 12.79 12.59
C ASP A 190 5.17 12.13 11.73
N MET A 191 3.91 12.44 12.06
CA MET A 191 2.72 11.95 11.36
C MET A 191 2.05 13.04 10.51
N THR A 192 2.79 14.11 10.18
CA THR A 192 2.32 15.15 9.25
C THR A 192 1.91 14.51 7.93
N GLY A 193 0.73 14.88 7.44
CA GLY A 193 0.17 14.37 6.20
C GLY A 193 -0.71 13.12 6.31
N LEU A 194 -0.71 12.41 7.43
CA LEU A 194 -1.61 11.26 7.62
C LEU A 194 -3.07 11.73 7.81
N SER A 195 -3.99 11.24 6.98
CA SER A 195 -5.42 11.56 7.10
C SER A 195 -6.35 10.44 6.62
N CYS A 196 -7.59 10.43 7.11
CA CYS A 196 -8.65 9.56 6.59
C CYS A 196 -10.03 10.16 6.91
N ARG A 197 -10.47 11.13 6.12
CA ARG A 197 -11.71 11.89 6.38
C ARG A 197 -12.90 11.48 5.51
N TRP A 198 -12.67 10.65 4.51
CA TRP A 198 -13.70 10.19 3.59
C TRP A 198 -14.49 9.01 4.18
N GLU A 199 -15.77 8.94 3.86
CA GLU A 199 -16.59 7.77 4.20
C GLU A 199 -16.22 6.57 3.32
N PRO A 200 -16.53 5.34 3.76
CA PRO A 200 -16.36 4.15 2.93
C PRO A 200 -17.02 4.31 1.56
N LEU A 201 -16.29 3.92 0.51
CA LEU A 201 -16.68 4.02 -0.89
C LEU A 201 -17.65 2.88 -1.20
N LYS A 202 -18.95 3.14 -1.23
CA LYS A 202 -19.96 2.11 -1.52
C LYS A 202 -19.84 1.61 -2.96
N ALA A 203 -20.03 0.31 -3.18
CA ALA A 203 -20.09 -0.28 -4.51
C ALA A 203 -21.19 0.38 -5.36
N ARG A 204 -20.84 0.84 -6.56
CA ARG A 204 -21.80 1.38 -7.55
C ARG A 204 -22.44 0.25 -8.35
N LEU A 205 -21.65 -0.77 -8.69
CA LEU A 205 -22.09 -1.89 -9.53
C LEU A 205 -22.54 -3.10 -8.69
N GLY A 206 -22.44 -3.00 -7.37
CA GLY A 206 -22.97 -3.97 -6.40
C GLY A 206 -21.89 -4.74 -5.65
N VAL A 207 -20.71 -4.93 -6.26
CA VAL A 207 -19.60 -5.70 -5.67
C VAL A 207 -18.31 -4.89 -5.69
N MET A 208 -17.68 -4.76 -4.53
CA MET A 208 -16.28 -4.37 -4.38
C MET A 208 -15.44 -5.65 -4.27
N LEU A 209 -14.80 -6.04 -5.36
CA LEU A 209 -13.99 -7.25 -5.48
C LEU A 209 -12.52 -6.95 -5.21
N CYS A 210 -11.97 -7.52 -4.14
CA CYS A 210 -10.54 -7.61 -3.94
C CYS A 210 -10.02 -8.94 -4.50
N LEU A 211 -8.91 -8.90 -5.22
CA LEU A 211 -8.21 -10.10 -5.66
C LEU A 211 -6.71 -10.00 -5.46
N ILE A 212 -6.10 -11.14 -5.13
CA ILE A 212 -4.67 -11.36 -4.96
C ILE A 212 -4.27 -12.48 -5.90
N VAL A 213 -3.26 -12.27 -6.74
CA VAL A 213 -2.82 -13.26 -7.74
C VAL A 213 -1.29 -13.34 -7.74
N LEU A 214 -0.77 -14.56 -7.56
CA LEU A 214 0.65 -14.89 -7.70
C LEU A 214 0.82 -15.84 -8.89
N ALA A 215 1.66 -15.46 -9.85
CA ALA A 215 2.07 -16.33 -10.95
C ALA A 215 3.10 -17.37 -10.46
N LEU A 216 2.84 -18.64 -10.76
CA LEU A 216 3.66 -19.77 -10.31
C LEU A 216 4.94 -20.09 -11.11
N PRO A 217 5.06 -19.81 -12.43
CA PRO A 217 6.27 -20.16 -13.17
C PRO A 217 7.54 -19.65 -12.48
N GLU A 218 8.65 -20.40 -12.49
CA GLU A 218 9.89 -19.93 -11.85
C GLU A 218 10.59 -18.83 -12.66
N GLU A 219 10.53 -18.96 -13.99
CA GLU A 219 11.15 -18.02 -14.91
C GLU A 219 10.39 -16.70 -14.95
N THR A 220 11.12 -15.59 -14.77
CA THR A 220 10.58 -14.23 -14.76
C THR A 220 9.79 -13.91 -16.04
N ALA A 221 10.28 -14.32 -17.21
CA ALA A 221 9.58 -14.09 -18.48
C ALA A 221 8.23 -14.84 -18.52
N ALA A 222 8.19 -16.09 -18.06
CA ALA A 222 6.97 -16.88 -18.01
C ALA A 222 5.95 -16.32 -16.99
N ARG A 223 6.41 -15.84 -15.81
CA ARG A 223 5.52 -15.16 -14.83
C ARG A 223 4.84 -13.95 -15.45
N ARG A 224 5.59 -13.14 -16.19
CA ARG A 224 5.09 -11.92 -16.84
C ARG A 224 4.01 -12.21 -17.89
N VAL A 225 4.19 -13.25 -18.70
CA VAL A 225 3.16 -13.72 -19.64
C VAL A 225 1.87 -14.13 -18.91
N VAL A 226 1.99 -14.77 -17.74
CA VAL A 226 0.82 -15.11 -16.92
C VAL A 226 0.14 -13.85 -16.38
N TYR A 227 0.89 -12.88 -15.87
CA TYR A 227 0.33 -11.61 -15.38
C TYR A 227 -0.36 -10.81 -16.49
N ASP A 228 0.27 -10.69 -17.65
CA ASP A 228 -0.32 -10.06 -18.83
C ASP A 228 -1.64 -10.74 -19.22
N GLY A 229 -1.66 -12.07 -19.28
CA GLY A 229 -2.88 -12.83 -19.55
C GLY A 229 -3.99 -12.63 -18.52
N VAL A 230 -3.64 -12.50 -17.23
CA VAL A 230 -4.61 -12.19 -16.16
C VAL A 230 -5.16 -10.77 -16.34
N LEU A 231 -4.30 -9.78 -16.54
CA LEU A 231 -4.71 -8.38 -16.70
C LEU A 231 -5.63 -8.21 -17.92
N GLN A 232 -5.24 -8.71 -19.09
CA GLN A 232 -6.07 -8.69 -20.30
C GLN A 232 -7.38 -9.46 -20.13
N GLY A 233 -7.35 -10.57 -19.37
CA GLY A 233 -8.55 -11.34 -19.03
C GLY A 233 -9.54 -10.53 -18.21
N VAL A 234 -9.05 -9.88 -17.14
CA VAL A 234 -9.85 -9.01 -16.28
C VAL A 234 -10.36 -7.80 -17.05
N GLU A 235 -9.52 -7.09 -17.79
CA GLU A 235 -9.90 -5.97 -18.67
C GLU A 235 -11.04 -6.34 -19.61
N ARG A 236 -10.95 -7.49 -20.29
CA ARG A 236 -11.99 -7.96 -21.21
C ARG A 236 -13.33 -8.19 -20.49
N ILE A 237 -13.30 -8.76 -19.29
CA ILE A 237 -14.52 -8.97 -18.47
C ILE A 237 -15.12 -7.62 -18.02
N LEU A 238 -14.27 -6.63 -17.75
CA LEU A 238 -14.68 -5.29 -17.34
C LEU A 238 -15.14 -4.38 -18.49
N GLY A 239 -15.06 -4.84 -19.74
CA GLY A 239 -15.49 -4.08 -20.92
C GLY A 239 -14.37 -3.34 -21.65
N GLY A 240 -13.11 -3.71 -21.41
CA GLY A 240 -11.93 -3.23 -22.14
C GLY A 240 -11.17 -2.10 -21.47
N ASP A 241 -11.59 -1.66 -20.28
CA ASP A 241 -10.91 -0.60 -19.52
C ASP A 241 -10.98 -0.90 -18.02
N LEU A 242 -9.83 -1.14 -17.40
CA LEU A 242 -9.73 -1.40 -15.96
C LEU A 242 -10.16 -0.18 -15.12
N THR A 243 -10.02 1.04 -15.65
CA THR A 243 -10.38 2.28 -14.93
C THR A 243 -11.89 2.45 -14.77
N ALA A 244 -12.69 1.82 -15.64
CA ALA A 244 -14.14 1.80 -15.53
C ALA A 244 -14.62 1.06 -14.25
N ALA A 245 -13.78 0.17 -13.71
CA ALA A 245 -13.99 -0.54 -12.47
C ALA A 245 -13.28 0.12 -11.27
N SER A 246 -12.80 1.36 -11.41
CA SER A 246 -12.20 2.08 -10.29
C SER A 246 -13.21 2.23 -9.14
N PRO A 247 -12.86 1.86 -7.90
CA PRO A 247 -13.71 2.06 -6.73
C PRO A 247 -13.88 3.56 -6.38
N VAL A 248 -13.01 4.41 -6.91
CA VAL A 248 -12.97 5.84 -6.61
C VAL A 248 -13.57 6.64 -7.77
N THR A 249 -14.81 7.09 -7.58
CA THR A 249 -15.56 7.88 -8.55
C THR A 249 -16.21 9.08 -7.89
N ALA A 250 -16.77 10.00 -8.69
CA ALA A 250 -17.55 11.13 -8.18
C ALA A 250 -18.64 10.69 -7.20
N ASP A 251 -19.30 9.59 -7.53
CA ASP A 251 -20.54 9.15 -6.89
C ASP A 251 -20.26 8.34 -5.62
N THR A 252 -19.11 7.68 -5.55
CA THR A 252 -18.70 6.89 -4.38
C THR A 252 -18.08 7.77 -3.29
N MET A 253 -17.53 8.93 -3.65
CA MET A 253 -16.96 9.88 -2.70
C MET A 253 -18.03 10.65 -1.94
N ARG A 254 -18.15 10.36 -0.64
CA ARG A 254 -19.03 11.11 0.27
C ARG A 254 -18.23 11.68 1.43
N PHE A 255 -18.25 13.00 1.57
CA PHE A 255 -17.75 13.67 2.76
C PHE A 255 -18.90 13.93 3.73
N ARG A 256 -18.85 13.31 4.90
CA ARG A 256 -19.83 13.52 5.97
C ARG A 256 -19.19 14.31 7.10
N TRP A 257 -19.88 15.35 7.58
CA TRP A 257 -19.49 16.03 8.80
C TRP A 257 -20.36 15.55 9.97
N ILE A 258 -19.81 15.00 11.07
CA ILE A 258 -18.38 14.82 11.43
C ILE A 258 -17.82 13.49 10.86
N PRO A 259 -16.57 13.46 10.35
CA PRO A 259 -15.96 12.24 9.79
C PRO A 259 -15.79 11.11 10.81
N ASN A 260 -16.07 9.87 10.39
CA ASN A 260 -15.90 8.68 11.25
C ASN A 260 -14.44 8.43 11.70
N GLY A 261 -13.43 8.88 10.93
CA GLY A 261 -12.01 8.61 11.19
C GLY A 261 -11.30 9.61 12.11
N LEU A 262 -11.96 10.69 12.49
CA LEU A 262 -11.31 11.87 13.07
C LEU A 262 -10.64 11.63 14.43
N ARG A 263 -11.21 10.72 15.24
CA ARG A 263 -10.62 10.33 16.53
C ARG A 263 -9.29 9.58 16.36
N MET A 264 -9.20 8.72 15.34
CA MET A 264 -7.97 7.98 15.06
C MET A 264 -6.89 8.92 14.54
N GLU A 265 -7.25 9.79 13.58
CA GLU A 265 -6.36 10.84 13.07
C GLU A 265 -5.83 11.70 14.22
N ALA A 266 -6.69 12.08 15.18
CA ALA A 266 -6.26 12.84 16.36
C ALA A 266 -5.27 12.08 17.26
N ARG A 267 -5.43 10.76 17.44
CA ARG A 267 -4.53 9.94 18.26
C ARG A 267 -3.15 9.79 17.64
N LEU A 268 -3.09 9.67 16.31
CA LEU A 268 -1.84 9.49 15.57
C LEU A 268 -1.10 10.81 15.31
N THR A 269 -1.82 11.90 15.09
CA THR A 269 -1.24 13.19 14.68
C THR A 269 -1.14 14.23 15.81
N ARG A 270 -1.42 13.85 17.07
CA ARG A 270 -1.35 14.80 18.21
C ARG A 270 0.07 15.20 18.57
N GLY A 271 1.06 14.35 18.30
CA GLY A 271 2.39 14.46 18.89
C GLY A 271 2.29 14.64 20.42
N VAL A 272 3.08 15.57 20.94
CA VAL A 272 3.10 15.92 22.38
C VAL A 272 1.85 16.65 22.89
N ARG A 273 0.90 17.04 22.01
CA ARG A 273 -0.32 17.77 22.41
C ARG A 273 -1.37 16.82 22.97
N SER A 274 -2.37 17.38 23.68
CA SER A 274 -3.50 16.58 24.16
C SER A 274 -4.39 16.12 23.01
N THR A 275 -4.83 14.86 23.06
CA THR A 275 -5.71 14.25 22.03
C THR A 275 -6.99 15.06 21.82
N TRP A 276 -7.57 15.62 22.89
CA TRP A 276 -8.80 16.40 22.80
C TRP A 276 -8.62 17.72 22.05
N ARG A 277 -7.48 18.40 22.22
CA ARG A 277 -7.19 19.66 21.51
C ARG A 277 -6.99 19.39 20.03
N ARG A 278 -6.22 18.34 19.70
CA ARG A 278 -6.02 17.91 18.31
C ARG A 278 -7.35 17.50 17.67
N TYR A 279 -8.19 16.75 18.39
CA TYR A 279 -9.51 16.37 17.92
C TYR A 279 -10.42 17.58 17.64
N LEU A 280 -10.49 18.55 18.57
CA LEU A 280 -11.31 19.75 18.36
C LEU A 280 -10.83 20.57 17.17
N TRP A 281 -9.51 20.72 17.01
CA TRP A 281 -8.93 21.35 15.84
C TRP A 281 -9.34 20.63 14.54
N LEU A 282 -9.23 19.31 14.51
CA LEU A 282 -9.65 18.49 13.37
C LEU A 282 -11.15 18.62 13.07
N VAL A 283 -12.01 18.83 14.08
CA VAL A 283 -13.45 19.07 13.88
C VAL A 283 -13.67 20.39 13.14
N VAL A 284 -12.92 21.43 13.50
CA VAL A 284 -12.99 22.75 12.82
C VAL A 284 -12.44 22.62 11.40
N GLU A 285 -11.29 21.99 11.23
CA GLU A 285 -10.65 21.78 9.93
C GLU A 285 -11.56 20.98 8.98
N SER A 286 -12.16 19.89 9.47
CA SER A 286 -13.13 19.10 8.68
C SER A 286 -14.46 19.83 8.43
N LEU A 287 -14.86 20.78 9.28
CA LEU A 287 -16.02 21.64 9.01
C LEU A 287 -15.72 22.59 7.85
N ILE A 288 -14.53 23.20 7.83
CA ILE A 288 -14.09 24.05 6.73
C ILE A 288 -14.06 23.22 5.44
N GLN A 289 -13.41 22.06 5.45
CA GLN A 289 -13.36 21.15 4.30
C GLN A 289 -14.77 20.77 3.82
N PHE A 290 -15.69 20.43 4.74
CA PHE A 290 -17.08 20.11 4.39
C PHE A 290 -17.80 21.27 3.69
N LEU A 291 -17.59 22.51 4.16
CA LEU A 291 -18.21 23.69 3.52
C LEU A 291 -17.59 23.95 2.15
N LEU A 292 -16.28 23.79 1.98
CA LEU A 292 -15.61 23.92 0.69
C LEU A 292 -16.12 22.87 -0.31
N GLU A 293 -16.23 21.62 0.12
CA GLU A 293 -16.79 20.52 -0.69
C GLU A 293 -18.26 20.76 -1.06
N LYS A 294 -19.08 21.23 -0.11
CA LYS A 294 -20.51 21.47 -0.33
C LYS A 294 -20.79 22.63 -1.29
N PHE A 295 -19.92 23.64 -1.31
CA PHE A 295 -20.10 24.85 -2.11
C PHE A 295 -19.16 24.95 -3.31
N ASP A 296 -18.39 23.90 -3.59
CA ASP A 296 -17.38 23.86 -4.67
C ASP A 296 -16.44 25.07 -4.63
N ARG A 297 -15.87 25.33 -3.45
CA ARG A 297 -14.97 26.46 -3.18
C ARG A 297 -13.54 26.00 -2.91
N ALA A 298 -12.63 26.96 -3.00
CA ALA A 298 -11.24 26.82 -2.59
C ALA A 298 -10.92 27.69 -1.38
N ALA A 299 -9.99 27.24 -0.53
CA ALA A 299 -9.35 28.03 0.51
C ALA A 299 -7.96 27.45 0.87
N GLY A 300 -6.98 28.32 1.08
CA GLY A 300 -5.57 27.87 1.12
C GLY A 300 -5.20 27.26 -0.23
N GLY A 301 -4.44 26.16 -0.24
CA GLY A 301 -4.32 25.34 -1.45
C GLY A 301 -5.20 24.10 -1.48
N TYR A 302 -6.33 24.12 -0.76
CA TYR A 302 -7.40 23.16 -1.01
C TYR A 302 -8.43 23.75 -1.99
N ASP A 303 -8.59 23.13 -3.16
CA ASP A 303 -9.67 23.42 -4.12
C ASP A 303 -10.55 22.16 -4.25
N ALA A 304 -11.80 22.23 -3.78
CA ALA A 304 -12.66 21.05 -3.73
C ALA A 304 -12.89 20.36 -5.10
N PRO A 305 -13.22 21.08 -6.18
CA PRO A 305 -13.35 20.47 -7.50
C PRO A 305 -12.07 19.80 -8.02
N SER A 306 -10.91 20.42 -7.81
CA SER A 306 -9.61 19.90 -8.28
C SER A 306 -9.17 18.72 -7.42
N TYR A 307 -9.29 18.83 -6.10
CA TYR A 307 -9.03 17.75 -5.16
C TYR A 307 -9.85 16.49 -5.50
N ARG A 308 -11.14 16.61 -5.83
CA ARG A 308 -11.97 15.46 -6.24
C ARG A 308 -11.57 14.84 -7.58
N ARG A 309 -10.91 15.60 -8.47
CA ARG A 309 -10.35 15.05 -9.72
C ARG A 309 -9.03 14.35 -9.44
N GLU A 310 -8.15 15.00 -8.70
CA GLU A 310 -6.83 14.49 -8.32
C GLU A 310 -6.96 13.22 -7.48
N LEU A 311 -7.90 13.17 -6.53
CA LEU A 311 -8.14 12.00 -5.69
C LEU A 311 -8.43 10.74 -6.53
N ARG A 312 -9.16 10.87 -7.65
CA ARG A 312 -9.41 9.73 -8.55
C ARG A 312 -8.16 9.29 -9.29
N ALA A 313 -7.34 10.24 -9.74
CA ALA A 313 -6.09 9.95 -10.41
C ALA A 313 -5.09 9.32 -9.44
N ASN A 314 -5.02 9.82 -8.21
CA ASN A 314 -4.03 9.47 -7.20
C ASN A 314 -4.48 8.31 -6.30
N SER A 315 -5.42 7.49 -6.79
CA SER A 315 -5.93 6.33 -6.05
C SER A 315 -5.18 5.06 -6.41
N ASP A 316 -4.60 4.45 -5.39
CA ASP A 316 -3.91 3.18 -5.46
C ASP A 316 -4.90 2.03 -5.16
N TYR A 317 -5.62 1.61 -6.20
CA TYR A 317 -6.49 0.42 -6.19
C TYR A 317 -5.89 -0.75 -7.00
N ARG A 318 -4.67 -0.58 -7.53
CA ARG A 318 -3.96 -1.54 -8.39
C ARG A 318 -2.49 -1.56 -7.97
N ARG A 319 -2.03 -2.70 -7.44
CA ARG A 319 -0.68 -2.84 -6.88
C ARG A 319 0.03 -4.07 -7.44
N PHE A 320 1.35 -3.98 -7.50
CA PHE A 320 2.21 -5.06 -7.93
C PHE A 320 3.55 -5.07 -7.16
N ASP A 321 3.82 -6.17 -6.45
CA ASP A 321 5.02 -6.39 -5.61
C ASP A 321 5.50 -7.86 -5.67
N ASP A 322 5.67 -8.40 -6.87
CA ASP A 322 5.62 -9.85 -7.20
C ASP A 322 4.23 -10.48 -7.09
N VAL A 323 3.27 -9.83 -6.43
CA VAL A 323 1.87 -10.26 -6.33
C VAL A 323 0.96 -9.17 -6.89
N LEU A 324 0.09 -9.55 -7.81
CA LEU A 324 -0.92 -8.64 -8.35
C LEU A 324 -2.07 -8.50 -7.35
N ARG A 325 -2.39 -7.26 -6.96
CA ARG A 325 -3.52 -6.93 -6.09
C ARG A 325 -4.41 -5.87 -6.74
N LEU A 326 -5.70 -6.17 -6.89
CA LEU A 326 -6.68 -5.24 -7.44
C LEU A 326 -7.88 -5.12 -6.48
N THR A 327 -8.42 -3.90 -6.37
CA THR A 327 -9.73 -3.61 -5.76
C THR A 327 -10.62 -3.00 -6.84
N LEU A 328 -11.70 -3.68 -7.20
CA LEU A 328 -12.53 -3.36 -8.36
C LEU A 328 -14.00 -3.18 -7.96
N ASP A 329 -14.65 -2.13 -8.45
CA ASP A 329 -16.11 -1.99 -8.39
C ASP A 329 -16.71 -2.62 -9.65
N CYS A 330 -17.39 -3.76 -9.49
CA CYS A 330 -17.91 -4.55 -10.59
C CYS A 330 -19.30 -5.12 -10.29
N THR A 331 -19.96 -5.61 -11.33
CA THR A 331 -21.22 -6.36 -11.17
C THR A 331 -20.97 -7.76 -10.63
N GLU A 332 -21.98 -8.41 -10.07
CA GLU A 332 -21.90 -9.82 -9.64
C GLU A 332 -21.46 -10.74 -10.78
N ALA A 333 -22.01 -10.54 -12.00
CA ALA A 333 -21.65 -11.35 -13.16
C ALA A 333 -20.18 -11.17 -13.58
N GLN A 334 -19.63 -9.96 -13.45
CA GLN A 334 -18.21 -9.70 -13.71
C GLN A 334 -17.33 -10.32 -12.61
N ALA A 335 -17.74 -10.22 -11.34
CA ALA A 335 -17.02 -10.86 -10.25
C ALA A 335 -16.98 -12.40 -10.43
N ASP A 336 -18.11 -13.01 -10.77
CA ASP A 336 -18.21 -14.44 -11.07
C ASP A 336 -17.29 -14.84 -12.24
N ALA A 337 -17.25 -14.03 -13.29
CA ALA A 337 -16.40 -14.27 -14.46
C ALA A 337 -14.90 -14.13 -14.13
N ILE A 338 -14.50 -13.13 -13.33
CA ILE A 338 -13.11 -12.96 -12.88
C ILE A 338 -12.69 -14.13 -12.01
N GLU A 339 -13.52 -14.54 -11.04
CA GLU A 339 -13.24 -15.72 -10.21
C GLU A 339 -13.20 -17.01 -11.04
N GLY A 340 -14.03 -17.12 -12.08
CA GLY A 340 -13.99 -18.22 -13.05
C GLY A 340 -12.67 -18.29 -13.81
N LEU A 341 -12.20 -17.16 -14.34
CA LEU A 341 -10.90 -17.02 -15.01
C LEU A 341 -9.76 -17.45 -14.08
N LEU A 342 -9.74 -16.95 -12.84
CA LEU A 342 -8.68 -17.29 -11.88
C LEU A 342 -8.73 -18.77 -11.49
N ARG A 343 -9.92 -19.35 -11.34
CA ARG A 343 -10.11 -20.78 -11.07
C ARG A 343 -9.58 -21.65 -12.20
N GLU A 344 -9.81 -21.26 -13.45
CA GLU A 344 -9.29 -21.96 -14.62
C GLU A 344 -7.75 -21.91 -14.64
N LEU A 345 -7.16 -20.72 -14.47
CA LEU A 345 -5.71 -20.56 -14.44
C LEU A 345 -5.06 -21.33 -13.28
N HIS A 346 -5.72 -21.40 -12.12
CA HIS A 346 -5.26 -22.20 -10.99
C HIS A 346 -5.34 -23.70 -11.28
N GLY A 347 -6.43 -24.18 -11.90
CA GLY A 347 -6.57 -25.56 -12.34
C GLY A 347 -5.51 -26.00 -13.37
N LEU A 348 -4.97 -25.04 -14.12
CA LEU A 348 -3.84 -25.23 -15.04
C LEU A 348 -2.47 -25.11 -14.34
N GLY A 349 -2.41 -24.88 -13.03
CA GLY A 349 -1.18 -24.70 -12.27
C GLY A 349 -0.41 -23.42 -12.61
N LYS A 350 -1.08 -22.40 -13.18
CA LYS A 350 -0.43 -21.15 -13.59
C LYS A 350 -0.39 -20.10 -12.49
N VAL A 351 -1.39 -20.08 -11.62
CA VAL A 351 -1.52 -19.07 -10.56
C VAL A 351 -1.96 -19.70 -9.24
N VAL A 352 -1.63 -19.02 -8.14
CA VAL A 352 -2.33 -19.11 -6.86
C VAL A 352 -3.06 -17.79 -6.65
N TYR A 353 -4.29 -17.84 -6.16
CA TYR A 353 -5.09 -16.63 -6.01
C TYR A 353 -5.99 -16.65 -4.78
N GLY A 354 -6.49 -15.48 -4.42
CA GLY A 354 -7.56 -15.34 -3.44
C GLY A 354 -8.42 -14.15 -3.79
N THR A 355 -9.73 -14.26 -3.55
CA THR A 355 -10.69 -13.18 -3.78
C THR A 355 -11.52 -12.91 -2.53
N HIS A 356 -12.04 -11.69 -2.43
CA HIS A 356 -13.00 -11.30 -1.41
C HIS A 356 -13.99 -10.29 -1.99
N ARG A 357 -15.28 -10.49 -1.73
CA ARG A 357 -16.35 -9.59 -2.14
C ARG A 357 -16.83 -8.77 -0.93
N ALA A 358 -16.97 -7.47 -1.13
CA ALA A 358 -17.53 -6.54 -0.15
C ALA A 358 -18.56 -5.61 -0.81
N ASP A 359 -19.31 -4.86 0.00
CA ASP A 359 -20.28 -3.84 -0.45
C ASP A 359 -19.68 -2.42 -0.49
N HIS A 360 -18.45 -2.26 -0.01
CA HIS A 360 -17.73 -0.99 0.01
C HIS A 360 -16.21 -1.21 -0.04
N ALA A 361 -15.46 -0.14 -0.30
CA ALA A 361 -14.01 -0.05 -0.10
C ALA A 361 -13.68 1.00 0.98
N LEU A 362 -12.56 0.80 1.66
CA LEU A 362 -11.95 1.76 2.55
C LEU A 362 -10.84 2.51 1.82
N MET A 363 -10.72 3.80 2.13
CA MET A 363 -9.67 4.65 1.61
C MET A 363 -8.85 5.19 2.78
N THR A 364 -7.53 5.14 2.66
CA THR A 364 -6.60 5.75 3.62
C THR A 364 -5.74 6.75 2.88
N CYS A 365 -5.64 8.00 3.36
CA CYS A 365 -5.02 9.10 2.64
C CYS A 365 -3.65 9.43 3.23
N LEU A 366 -2.69 9.64 2.33
CA LEU A 366 -1.39 10.22 2.62
C LEU A 366 -1.29 11.54 1.85
N VAL A 367 -1.18 12.65 2.57
CA VAL A 367 -1.23 14.00 2.01
C VAL A 367 0.11 14.67 2.28
N PHE A 368 0.96 14.77 1.27
CA PHE A 368 2.26 15.45 1.41
C PHE A 368 2.08 16.96 1.21
N ASN A 369 1.50 17.35 0.09
CA ASN A 369 1.25 18.74 -0.25
C ASN A 369 -0.03 18.90 -1.08
N LEU A 370 -1.06 19.53 -0.50
CA LEU A 370 -2.32 19.78 -1.21
C LEU A 370 -2.17 20.81 -2.33
N ASP A 371 -1.32 21.82 -2.15
CA ASP A 371 -1.13 22.90 -3.12
C ASP A 371 -0.49 22.39 -4.42
N GLN A 372 0.32 21.34 -4.31
CA GLN A 372 0.98 20.66 -5.44
C GLN A 372 0.22 19.42 -5.92
N GLY A 373 -0.92 19.09 -5.30
CA GLY A 373 -1.67 17.87 -5.60
C GLY A 373 -0.93 16.58 -5.22
N GLU A 374 0.08 16.65 -4.34
CA GLU A 374 0.90 15.54 -3.87
C GLU A 374 0.19 14.82 -2.71
N HIS A 375 -0.67 13.90 -3.06
CA HIS A 375 -1.45 13.10 -2.12
C HIS A 375 -1.84 11.78 -2.77
N VAL A 376 -1.67 10.69 -2.03
CA VAL A 376 -1.98 9.34 -2.49
C VAL A 376 -3.08 8.75 -1.63
N HIS A 377 -3.97 7.99 -2.27
CA HIS A 377 -5.11 7.36 -1.62
C HIS A 377 -5.05 5.85 -1.78
N PHE A 378 -4.73 5.15 -0.70
CA PHE A 378 -4.72 3.70 -0.69
C PHE A 378 -6.14 3.15 -0.59
N VAL A 379 -6.52 2.28 -1.52
CA VAL A 379 -7.84 1.66 -1.54
C VAL A 379 -7.76 0.18 -1.20
N ASP A 380 -8.61 -0.27 -0.30
CA ASP A 380 -8.76 -1.69 0.06
C ASP A 380 -10.25 -2.03 0.22
N GLY A 381 -10.66 -3.26 -0.07
CA GLY A 381 -12.06 -3.67 0.06
C GLY A 381 -12.50 -3.66 1.53
N GLY A 382 -13.79 -3.41 1.77
CA GLY A 382 -14.42 -3.48 3.08
C GLY A 382 -14.42 -4.89 3.66
N ASN A 383 -14.87 -5.04 4.91
CA ASN A 383 -15.04 -6.33 5.59
C ASN A 383 -13.79 -7.24 5.59
N GLY A 384 -12.61 -6.64 5.51
CA GLY A 384 -11.31 -7.30 5.56
C GLY A 384 -10.54 -7.34 4.25
N GLY A 385 -11.14 -6.97 3.11
CA GLY A 385 -10.42 -6.65 1.86
C GLY A 385 -9.32 -7.64 1.49
N PHE A 386 -8.10 -7.13 1.27
CA PHE A 386 -6.93 -7.97 0.97
C PHE A 386 -6.58 -8.95 2.08
N ALA A 387 -6.80 -8.62 3.36
CA ALA A 387 -6.54 -9.58 4.44
C ALA A 387 -7.47 -10.79 4.34
N ALA A 388 -8.76 -10.57 4.03
CA ALA A 388 -9.73 -11.63 3.80
C ALA A 388 -9.41 -12.42 2.52
N ALA A 389 -9.07 -11.75 1.41
CA ALA A 389 -8.62 -12.40 0.18
C ALA A 389 -7.33 -13.21 0.38
N SER A 390 -6.48 -12.83 1.35
CA SER A 390 -5.22 -13.52 1.64
C SER A 390 -5.43 -14.92 2.26
N LEU A 391 -6.59 -15.19 2.86
CA LEU A 391 -6.88 -16.48 3.49
C LEU A 391 -6.91 -17.63 2.46
N PRO A 392 -7.80 -17.63 1.45
CA PRO A 392 -7.80 -18.67 0.42
C PRO A 392 -6.50 -18.67 -0.39
N PHE A 393 -5.89 -17.51 -0.62
CA PHE A 393 -4.58 -17.39 -1.27
C PHE A 393 -3.49 -18.17 -0.52
N LYS A 394 -3.38 -18.00 0.80
CA LYS A 394 -2.39 -18.71 1.64
C LYS A 394 -2.68 -20.20 1.72
N GLU A 395 -3.95 -20.62 1.74
CA GLU A 395 -4.33 -22.02 1.69
C GLU A 395 -3.88 -22.69 0.39
N GLN A 396 -4.16 -22.06 -0.75
CA GLN A 396 -3.70 -22.53 -2.06
C GLN A 396 -2.17 -22.52 -2.18
N LEU A 397 -1.50 -21.51 -1.62
CA LEU A 397 -0.03 -21.42 -1.66
C LEU A 397 0.64 -22.56 -0.88
N ARG A 398 0.00 -23.02 0.20
CA ARG A 398 0.47 -24.18 0.98
C ARG A 398 0.23 -25.51 0.27
N SER A 399 -0.81 -25.62 -0.55
CA SER A 399 -1.09 -26.86 -1.31
C SER A 399 -0.32 -26.94 -2.63
N ALA A 400 0.19 -25.82 -3.13
CA ALA A 400 1.02 -25.75 -4.33
C ALA A 400 2.53 -25.99 -4.08
N ARG A 401 2.95 -26.01 -2.80
CA ARG A 401 4.29 -26.39 -2.34
C ARG A 401 4.29 -27.83 -1.86
#